data_AF-A0A1E2WQW7-F1
#
_entry.id   AF-A0A1E2WQW7-F1
#
_cell.length_a   1.000
_cell.length_b   1.000
_cell.length_c   1.000
_cell.angle_alpha   90.00
_cell.angle_beta   90.00
_cell.angle_gamma   90.00
#
_symmetry.space_group_name_H-M   'P 1'
#
loop_
_entity.id
_entity.type
_entity.pdbx_description
1 polymer ?
#
loop_
_entity_poly.entity_id
_entity_poly.type
_entity_poly.pdbx_seq_one_letter_code
_entity_poly.pdbx_strand_id
1 'polypeptide(L)'
;MRLKRWESPRKEGRNDKGRGGSARKRQLKKQRQMLLQRLKESNKPENNKNERAGEDKFIFPLFFWLLFQKKIKFRNFSIYRLN
;
A
#
# COMPACT_ATOMS: atom_id res chain seq x y z
N MET A 1 12.65 29.89 -29.79
CA MET A 1 13.92 30.35 -29.18
C MET A 1 15.07 29.85 -30.04
N ARG A 2 15.96 30.72 -30.55
CA ARG A 2 17.15 30.28 -31.30
C ARG A 2 18.29 29.96 -30.32
N LEU A 3 18.96 28.82 -30.49
CA LEU A 3 20.12 28.41 -29.71
C LEU A 3 21.33 29.29 -30.04
N LYS A 4 22.23 29.53 -29.07
CA LYS A 4 23.51 30.20 -29.35
C LYS A 4 24.42 29.29 -30.17
N ARG A 5 25.32 29.87 -30.98
CA ARG A 5 26.21 29.14 -31.90
C ARG A 5 27.10 28.09 -31.22
N TRP A 6 27.37 28.25 -29.93
CA TRP A 6 28.16 27.33 -29.10
C TRP A 6 27.30 26.41 -28.21
N GLU A 7 25.96 26.50 -28.29
CA GLU A 7 25.05 25.59 -27.60
C GLU A 7 24.72 24.41 -28.50
N SER A 8 25.05 23.19 -28.06
CA SER A 8 24.56 21.96 -28.69
C SER A 8 23.03 21.92 -28.62
N PRO A 9 22.31 21.43 -29.66
CA PRO A 9 20.86 21.28 -29.66
C PRO A 9 20.37 20.65 -28.36
N ARG A 10 19.75 21.47 -27.51
CA ARG A 10 19.19 21.00 -26.24
C ARG A 10 18.00 20.12 -26.59
N LYS A 11 18.12 18.81 -26.42
CA LYS A 11 16.94 17.93 -26.46
C LYS A 11 15.96 18.40 -25.39
N GLU A 12 14.75 18.76 -25.80
CA GLU A 12 13.59 18.87 -24.91
C GLU A 12 13.45 17.51 -24.20
N GLY A 13 13.43 17.50 -22.87
CA GLY A 13 13.48 16.24 -22.11
C GLY A 13 14.26 16.28 -20.79
N ARG A 14 15.02 17.35 -20.53
CA ARG A 14 15.83 17.48 -19.29
C ARG A 14 14.98 17.56 -18.01
N ASN A 15 13.65 17.64 -18.12
CA ASN A 15 12.73 17.84 -16.99
C ASN A 15 11.39 17.09 -17.13
N ASP A 16 11.28 16.01 -17.91
CA ASP A 16 10.01 15.25 -18.07
C ASP A 16 9.45 14.72 -16.76
N LYS A 17 10.31 14.59 -15.75
CA LYS A 17 9.96 14.11 -14.41
C LYS A 17 9.67 15.27 -13.43
N GLY A 18 9.73 16.53 -13.88
CA GLY A 18 9.52 17.73 -13.09
C GLY A 18 10.59 17.98 -12.00
N ARG A 19 10.56 19.17 -11.40
CA ARG A 19 11.41 19.60 -10.27
C ARG A 19 11.03 18.82 -9.00
N GLY A 20 11.35 17.52 -8.95
CA GLY A 20 11.13 16.67 -7.78
C GLY A 20 10.52 15.29 -8.04
N GLY A 21 10.09 14.96 -9.26
CA GLY A 21 9.47 13.64 -9.50
C GLY A 21 10.45 12.48 -9.40
N SER A 22 11.74 12.67 -9.73
CA SER A 22 12.77 11.64 -9.51
C SER A 22 13.05 11.41 -8.01
N ALA A 23 13.13 12.47 -7.22
CA ALA A 23 13.34 12.40 -5.77
C ALA A 23 12.13 11.76 -5.06
N ARG A 24 10.90 12.18 -5.40
CA ARG A 24 9.66 11.60 -4.86
C ARG A 24 9.52 10.12 -5.22
N LYS A 25 9.83 9.73 -6.46
CA LYS A 25 9.84 8.32 -6.88
C LYS A 25 10.83 7.48 -6.05
N ARG A 26 12.02 8.03 -5.74
CA ARG A 26 12.99 7.36 -4.87
C ARG A 26 12.47 7.21 -3.43
N GLN A 27 11.82 8.24 -2.88
CA GLN A 27 11.21 8.18 -1.55
C GLN A 27 10.12 7.09 -1.47
N LEU A 28 9.20 7.06 -2.44
CA LEU A 28 8.15 6.04 -2.51
C LEU A 28 8.73 4.63 -2.66
N LYS A 29 9.78 4.46 -3.48
CA LYS A 29 10.48 3.17 -3.62
C LYS A 29 11.08 2.71 -2.30
N LYS A 30 11.73 3.62 -1.55
CA LYS A 30 12.32 3.33 -0.23
C LYS A 30 11.25 2.93 0.79
N GLN A 31 10.14 3.66 0.86
CA GLN A 31 9.01 3.33 1.74
C GLN A 31 8.46 1.92 1.44
N ARG A 32 8.25 1.60 0.16
CA ARG A 32 7.77 0.27 -0.25
C ARG A 32 8.76 -0.85 0.09
N GLN A 33 10.06 -0.62 -0.10
CA GLN A 33 11.09 -1.61 0.24
C GLN A 33 11.15 -1.86 1.75
N MET A 34 11.06 -0.82 2.58
CA MET A 34 11.00 -0.98 4.04
C MET A 34 9.77 -1.77 4.48
N LEU A 35 8.60 -1.49 3.88
CA LEU A 35 7.38 -2.25 4.16
C LEU A 35 7.55 -3.73 3.81
N LEU A 36 8.09 -4.04 2.64
CA LEU A 36 8.36 -5.41 2.21
C LEU A 36 9.34 -6.13 3.14
N GLN A 37 10.38 -5.44 3.62
CA GLN A 37 11.32 -6.01 4.57
C GLN A 37 10.63 -6.35 5.90
N ARG A 38 9.84 -5.43 6.45
CA ARG A 38 9.07 -5.66 7.69
C ARG A 38 8.10 -6.84 7.57
N LEU A 39 7.37 -6.91 6.45
CA LEU A 39 6.47 -8.04 6.17
C LEU A 39 7.21 -9.36 5.99
N LYS A 40 8.41 -9.35 5.40
CA LYS A 40 9.23 -10.57 5.29
C LYS A 40 9.83 -10.99 6.62
N GLU A 41 10.23 -10.03 7.43
CA GLU A 41 10.79 -10.25 8.76
C GLU A 41 9.73 -10.83 9.71
N SER A 42 8.49 -10.33 9.68
CA SER A 42 7.38 -10.90 10.45
C SER A 42 7.00 -12.33 10.04
N ASN A 43 7.33 -12.75 8.82
CA ASN A 43 7.05 -14.09 8.30
C ASN A 43 8.25 -15.02 8.34
N LYS A 44 9.43 -14.56 8.79
CA LYS A 44 10.52 -15.48 9.07
C LYS A 44 10.15 -16.23 10.34
N PRO A 45 10.18 -17.58 10.35
CA PRO A 45 10.15 -18.29 11.61
C PRO A 45 11.39 -17.82 12.38
N GLU A 46 11.18 -17.09 13.47
CA GLU A 46 12.24 -16.90 14.43
C GLU A 46 12.69 -18.30 14.83
N ASN A 47 13.90 -18.69 14.43
CA ASN A 47 14.61 -19.84 14.99
C ASN A 47 15.01 -19.58 16.46
N ASN A 48 14.31 -18.67 17.16
CA ASN A 48 14.35 -18.55 18.60
C ASN A 48 13.34 -19.54 19.14
N LYS A 49 13.85 -20.73 19.46
CA LYS A 49 13.20 -21.70 20.33
C LYS A 49 12.99 -21.07 21.70
N ASN A 50 12.00 -20.20 21.83
CA ASN A 50 11.46 -19.80 23.11
C ASN A 50 10.04 -20.32 23.14
N GLU A 51 9.94 -21.53 23.68
CA GLU A 51 8.71 -22.18 24.11
C GLU A 51 7.96 -21.23 25.06
N ARG A 52 7.07 -20.41 24.52
CA ARG A 52 5.97 -19.82 25.27
C ARG A 52 4.70 -20.13 24.51
N ALA A 53 4.28 -21.37 24.71
CA ALA A 53 2.90 -21.78 24.50
C ALA A 53 1.97 -20.79 25.21
N GLY A 54 0.95 -20.33 24.50
CA GLY A 54 0.01 -19.32 24.99
C GLY A 54 -1.04 -18.96 23.94
N GLU A 55 -1.78 -19.97 23.50
CA GLU A 55 -3.24 -19.92 23.31
C GLU A 55 -3.91 -18.90 22.36
N ASP A 56 -3.21 -18.07 21.59
CA ASP A 56 -3.91 -17.06 20.76
C ASP A 56 -4.34 -17.53 19.36
N LYS A 57 -4.20 -18.82 19.03
CA LYS A 57 -4.49 -19.32 17.66
C LYS A 57 -6.00 -19.48 17.38
N PHE A 58 -6.86 -19.46 18.40
CA PHE A 58 -8.30 -19.67 18.25
C PHE A 58 -9.15 -18.40 18.38
N ILE A 59 -8.58 -17.26 18.78
CA ILE A 59 -9.31 -15.99 18.92
C ILE A 59 -9.64 -15.40 17.54
N PHE A 60 -8.81 -15.67 16.54
CA PHE A 60 -8.94 -15.12 15.19
C PHE A 60 -10.18 -15.58 14.39
N PRO A 61 -10.62 -16.85 14.43
CA PRO A 61 -11.87 -17.26 13.74
C PRO A 61 -13.17 -16.88 14.47
N LEU A 62 -13.15 -16.73 15.81
CA LEU A 62 -14.36 -16.39 16.59
C LEU A 62 -14.86 -14.96 16.34
N PHE A 63 -13.94 -14.02 16.09
CA PHE A 63 -14.28 -12.61 15.82
C PHE A 63 -15.10 -12.43 14.54
N PHE A 64 -14.76 -13.17 13.47
CA PHE A 64 -15.49 -13.12 12.20
C PHE A 64 -16.89 -13.75 12.30
N TRP A 65 -17.06 -14.79 13.11
CA TRP A 65 -18.36 -15.42 13.34
C TRP A 65 -19.35 -14.48 14.03
N LEU A 66 -18.90 -13.68 15.00
CA LEU A 66 -19.73 -12.72 15.73
C LEU A 66 -20.25 -11.58 14.82
N LEU A 67 -19.44 -11.16 13.86
CA LEU A 67 -19.80 -10.10 12.89
C LEU A 67 -20.83 -10.58 11.86
N PHE A 68 -20.82 -11.86 11.50
CA PHE A 68 -21.76 -12.43 10.53
C PHE A 68 -23.18 -12.58 11.07
N GLN A 69 -23.35 -12.74 12.38
CA GLN A 69 -24.67 -12.85 13.04
C GLN A 69 -25.52 -11.57 12.90
N LYS A 70 -24.90 -10.39 12.77
CA LYS A 70 -25.63 -9.11 12.74
C LYS A 70 -26.05 -8.62 11.34
N LYS A 71 -25.89 -9.42 10.29
CA LYS A 71 -26.16 -8.97 8.91
C LYS A 71 -27.08 -9.89 8.09
N ILE A 72 -28.25 -10.22 8.60
CA ILE A 72 -29.39 -10.61 7.74
C ILE A 72 -30.66 -9.89 8.19
N LYS A 73 -30.75 -8.61 7.83
CA LYS A 73 -32.01 -7.94 7.43
C LYS A 73 -31.58 -6.75 6.55
N PHE A 74 -31.18 -7.06 5.32
CA PHE A 74 -31.16 -6.05 4.27
C PHE A 74 -32.62 -5.64 4.04
N ARG A 75 -33.06 -4.56 4.70
CA ARG A 75 -34.30 -3.88 4.33
C ARG A 75 -34.08 -3.35 2.92
N ASN A 76 -34.83 -3.90 1.97
CA ASN A 76 -34.91 -3.43 0.59
C ASN A 76 -35.14 -1.91 0.59
N PHE A 77 -34.14 -1.14 0.18
CA PHE A 77 -34.30 0.29 -0.02
C PHE A 77 -34.71 0.50 -1.47
N SER A 78 -36.02 0.40 -1.72
CA SER A 78 -36.61 0.79 -3.00
C SER A 78 -36.51 2.31 -3.14
N ILE A 79 -35.69 2.77 -4.08
CA ILE A 79 -35.64 4.19 -4.45
C ILE A 79 -36.60 4.37 -5.62
N TYR A 80 -37.82 4.82 -5.35
CA TYR A 80 -38.66 5.39 -6.40
C TYR A 80 -38.07 6.76 -6.77
N ARG A 81 -37.55 6.84 -7.99
CA ARG A 81 -37.10 8.10 -8.62
C ARG A 81 -38.36 8.88 -9.02
N LEU A 82 -38.66 9.95 -8.29
CA LEU A 82 -39.68 10.92 -8.67
C LEU A 82 -39.05 11.99 -9.55
N ASN A 83 -39.61 12.11 -10.76
CA ASN A 83 -39.52 13.16 -11.80
C ASN A 83 -38.22 13.96 -11.93
#